data_AF-A0A1X7T407-F1
#
_entry.id   AF-A0A1X7T407-F1
#
_cell.length_a   1.000
_cell.length_b   1.000
_cell.length_c   1.000
_cell.angle_alpha   90.00
_cell.angle_beta   90.00
_cell.angle_gamma   90.00
#
_symmetry.space_group_name_H-M   'P 1'
#
loop_
_entity.id
_entity.type
_entity.pdbx_description
1 polymer ?
#
loop_
_entity_poly.entity_id
_entity_poly.type
_entity_poly.pdbx_seq_one_letter_code
_entity_poly.pdbx_strand_id
1 'polypeptide(L)'
;MASITATTNLDITHLDFVLSELERHDFSEAKWEKFGLKCGLYKGRLETLEDDYPNNASKRFRECISRWLRREDGVNQKGKPTLERLADIVKETGDKSTAKKIRSQFKKHNCRGEPGIGKSTLAKELTLRWVRQTDKYLNNYKIIILIPLRFETYQKAKNIEDLLINVDDINETEVMLLINETKGAGVLWILDGFDELPHHLRNSSTSIFIELIKGDILPKSTVIVTSRHAAIFPLLTFLEDDSKLIALKGFGSNEILKYASNYFKNEAVTSEFQSFYSRNTVIENMLYNPMNCFIICKIFTDFTHTNNKNNKHPITMTEIYSYYVRALLKRHLIDAEVIDINYEMPQNLIQEVDFKNSKLIGIWKDFYYLSKLAYDGVMKQEYIFGKELHDIPKLSMMDTISSYYVFDKDESSSFIHTTLQNYFAAIYFINNPHLMFTETDMKQNSNLENVLIFYVGLLKINVRFA
;
A
#
# COMPACT_ATOMS: atom_id res chain seq x y z
N MET A 1 18.91 14.38 3.16
CA MET A 1 18.39 15.35 2.17
C MET A 1 16.88 15.41 2.32
N ALA A 2 16.28 16.60 2.30
CA ALA A 2 14.82 16.75 2.35
C ALA A 2 14.18 15.97 1.19
N SER A 3 13.02 15.34 1.42
CA SER A 3 12.31 14.57 0.39
C SER A 3 11.85 15.52 -0.73
N ILE A 4 12.41 15.37 -1.93
CA ILE A 4 12.00 16.14 -3.11
C ILE A 4 10.69 15.54 -3.63
N THR A 5 9.64 16.35 -3.59
CA THR A 5 8.28 16.00 -4.02
C THR A 5 8.02 16.47 -5.46
N ALA A 6 6.95 15.98 -6.11
CA ALA A 6 6.63 16.35 -7.50
C ALA A 6 6.46 17.88 -7.72
N THR A 7 5.99 18.58 -6.69
CA THR A 7 5.78 20.04 -6.66
C THR A 7 6.89 20.80 -5.94
N THR A 8 7.92 20.10 -5.42
CA THR A 8 9.06 20.77 -4.81
C THR A 8 9.75 21.61 -5.86
N ASN A 9 9.97 22.87 -5.50
CA ASN A 9 10.65 23.82 -6.35
C ASN A 9 12.14 23.50 -6.37
N LEU A 10 12.65 23.15 -7.55
CA LEU A 10 14.05 22.85 -7.79
C LEU A 10 14.84 24.14 -8.01
N ASP A 11 16.10 24.12 -7.57
CA ASP A 11 17.08 25.18 -7.74
C ASP A 11 18.43 24.60 -8.16
N ILE A 12 19.45 25.44 -8.30
CA ILE A 12 20.78 25.04 -8.78
C ILE A 12 21.46 23.96 -7.93
N THR A 13 21.10 23.81 -6.65
CA THR A 13 21.66 22.74 -5.79
C THR A 13 21.17 21.35 -6.19
N HIS A 14 20.13 21.28 -7.02
CA HIS A 14 19.53 20.05 -7.53
C HIS A 14 20.07 19.63 -8.91
N LEU A 15 21.09 20.33 -9.45
CA LEU A 15 21.61 20.09 -10.79
C LEU A 15 22.07 18.65 -11.01
N ASP A 16 22.93 18.12 -10.14
CA ASP A 16 23.46 16.76 -10.30
C ASP A 16 22.34 15.72 -10.17
N PHE A 17 21.36 15.96 -9.29
CA PHE A 17 20.18 15.11 -9.16
C PHE A 17 19.34 15.07 -10.46
N VAL A 18 19.07 16.21 -11.09
CA VAL A 18 18.29 16.27 -12.34
C VAL A 18 19.05 15.61 -13.50
N LEU A 19 20.38 15.80 -13.57
CA LEU A 19 21.22 15.16 -14.58
C LEU A 19 21.24 13.65 -14.43
N SER A 20 21.51 13.14 -13.22
CA SER A 20 21.48 11.70 -12.95
C SER A 20 20.12 11.08 -13.23
N GLU A 21 19.03 11.81 -13.01
CA GLU A 21 17.68 11.34 -13.31
C GLU A 21 17.43 11.18 -14.82
N LEU A 22 17.87 12.15 -15.62
CA LEU A 22 17.73 12.10 -17.08
C LEU A 22 18.65 11.04 -17.71
N GLU A 23 19.89 10.92 -17.20
CA GLU A 23 20.86 9.91 -17.61
C GLU A 23 20.36 8.49 -17.30
N ARG A 24 19.80 8.28 -16.09
CA ARG A 24 19.22 7.00 -15.66
C ARG A 24 18.12 6.48 -16.59
N HIS A 25 17.42 7.37 -17.29
CA HIS A 25 16.33 7.03 -18.20
C HIS A 25 16.73 7.16 -19.68
N ASP A 26 18.03 7.22 -19.98
CA ASP A 26 18.60 7.29 -21.33
C ASP A 26 18.11 8.50 -22.16
N PHE A 27 17.84 9.64 -21.51
CA PHE A 27 17.42 10.83 -22.23
C PHE A 27 18.55 11.37 -23.11
N SER A 28 18.30 11.51 -24.40
CA SER A 28 19.31 11.97 -25.37
C SER A 28 19.68 13.44 -25.18
N GLU A 29 20.93 13.69 -24.80
CA GLU A 29 21.52 15.03 -24.66
C GLU A 29 21.56 15.81 -25.99
N ALA A 30 21.49 15.12 -27.14
CA ALA A 30 21.41 15.75 -28.44
C ALA A 30 20.14 16.61 -28.61
N LYS A 31 19.12 16.42 -27.77
CA LYS A 31 17.87 17.20 -27.76
C LYS A 31 17.97 18.52 -26.97
N TRP A 32 19.18 18.95 -26.58
CA TRP A 32 19.41 20.11 -25.71
C TRP A 32 18.75 21.41 -26.19
N GLU A 33 18.76 21.69 -27.50
CA GLU A 33 18.19 22.93 -28.05
C GLU A 33 16.67 22.96 -27.85
N LYS A 34 16.00 21.87 -28.24
CA LYS A 34 14.56 21.70 -28.06
C LYS A 34 14.18 21.71 -26.57
N PHE A 35 14.98 21.05 -25.73
CA PHE A 35 14.81 21.08 -24.27
C PHE A 35 14.90 22.51 -23.73
N GLY A 36 15.95 23.26 -24.09
CA GLY A 36 16.18 24.63 -23.66
C GLY A 36 15.04 25.58 -24.03
N LEU A 37 14.51 25.49 -25.26
CA LEU A 37 13.34 26.29 -25.67
C LEU A 37 12.10 25.99 -24.81
N LYS A 38 11.88 24.71 -24.44
CA LYS A 38 10.75 24.29 -23.61
C LYS A 38 10.92 24.65 -22.13
N CYS A 39 12.16 24.71 -21.65
CA CYS A 39 12.51 25.30 -20.36
C CYS A 39 12.16 26.78 -20.27
N GLY A 40 12.09 27.50 -21.41
CA GLY A 40 11.87 28.95 -21.46
C GLY A 40 13.13 29.77 -21.69
N LEU A 41 14.22 29.14 -22.14
CA LEU A 41 15.44 29.83 -22.56
C LEU A 41 15.22 30.48 -23.92
N TYR A 42 15.76 31.68 -24.12
CA TYR A 42 15.61 32.40 -25.38
C TYR A 42 16.47 31.78 -26.48
N LYS A 43 15.98 31.82 -27.73
CA LYS A 43 16.69 31.26 -28.88
C LYS A 43 18.11 31.82 -29.02
N GLY A 44 18.27 33.14 -28.90
CA GLY A 44 19.59 33.78 -28.98
C GLY A 44 20.58 33.26 -27.93
N ARG A 45 20.10 32.79 -26.78
CA ARG A 45 20.95 32.16 -25.76
C ARG A 45 21.41 30.76 -26.15
N LEU A 46 20.53 29.98 -26.77
CA LEU A 46 20.88 28.66 -27.25
C LEU A 46 21.90 28.76 -28.39
N GLU A 47 21.76 29.76 -29.27
CA GLU A 47 22.75 30.10 -30.29
C GLU A 47 24.11 30.44 -29.66
N THR A 48 24.15 31.25 -28.59
CA THR A 48 25.40 31.51 -27.85
C THR A 48 26.01 30.23 -27.25
N LEU A 49 25.20 29.33 -26.68
CA LEU A 49 25.71 28.06 -26.14
C LEU A 49 26.26 27.14 -27.23
N GLU A 50 25.70 27.20 -28.44
CA GLU A 50 26.21 26.48 -29.59
C GLU A 50 27.61 26.96 -30.00
N ASP A 51 27.79 28.29 -30.04
CA ASP A 51 29.06 28.95 -30.35
C ASP A 51 30.13 28.73 -29.26
N ASP A 52 29.75 28.81 -27.98
CA ASP A 52 30.66 28.63 -26.83
C ASP A 52 31.16 27.19 -26.69
N TYR A 53 30.36 26.20 -27.11
CA TYR A 53 30.64 24.78 -26.95
C TYR A 53 30.46 24.00 -28.25
N PRO A 54 31.24 24.27 -29.31
CA PRO A 54 31.11 23.60 -30.61
C PRO A 54 31.27 22.09 -30.44
N ASN A 55 30.37 21.32 -31.06
CA ASN A 55 30.36 19.84 -31.05
C ASN A 55 30.26 19.18 -29.66
N ASN A 56 29.83 19.89 -28.62
CA ASN A 56 29.70 19.33 -27.26
C ASN A 56 28.26 19.40 -26.73
N ALA A 57 27.41 18.50 -27.22
CA ALA A 57 25.99 18.43 -26.84
C ALA A 57 25.79 18.25 -25.31
N SER A 58 26.66 17.46 -24.67
CA SER A 58 26.60 17.21 -23.22
C SER A 58 26.78 18.50 -22.40
N LYS A 59 27.81 19.31 -22.72
CA LYS A 59 28.02 20.61 -22.05
C LYS A 59 26.87 21.57 -22.29
N ARG A 60 26.36 21.65 -23.53
CA ARG A 60 25.21 22.49 -23.87
C ARG A 60 23.95 22.06 -23.11
N PHE A 61 23.73 20.76 -22.99
CA PHE A 61 22.60 20.19 -22.24
C PHE A 61 22.69 20.48 -20.74
N ARG A 62 23.87 20.25 -20.14
CA ARG A 62 24.15 20.58 -18.74
C ARG A 62 23.89 22.06 -18.46
N GLU A 63 24.30 22.94 -19.37
CA GLU A 63 24.12 24.38 -19.22
C GLU A 63 22.65 24.80 -19.37
N CYS A 64 21.87 24.15 -20.24
CA CYS A 64 20.42 24.36 -20.32
C CYS A 64 19.72 24.03 -18.99
N ILE A 65 20.07 22.90 -18.36
CA ILE A 65 19.49 22.49 -17.07
C ILE A 65 19.91 23.46 -15.96
N SER A 66 21.20 23.83 -15.92
CA SER A 66 21.77 24.79 -14.98
C SER A 66 21.00 26.12 -15.01
N ARG A 67 20.76 26.67 -16.21
CA ARG A 67 20.02 27.93 -16.40
C ARG A 67 18.53 27.80 -16.12
N TRP A 68 17.92 26.66 -16.44
CA TRP A 68 16.55 26.36 -16.04
C TRP A 68 16.39 26.37 -14.51
N LEU A 69 17.32 25.74 -13.78
CA LEU A 69 17.32 25.69 -12.32
C LEU A 69 17.63 27.05 -11.66
N ARG A 70 18.40 27.91 -12.32
CA ARG A 70 18.61 29.32 -11.91
C ARG A 70 17.45 30.24 -12.30
N ARG A 71 16.46 29.75 -13.04
CA ARG A 71 15.27 30.50 -13.51
C ARG A 71 15.63 31.69 -14.39
N GLU A 72 16.62 31.54 -15.24
CA GLU A 72 17.02 32.57 -16.18
C GLU A 72 15.98 32.71 -17.32
N ASP A 73 16.05 33.80 -18.10
CA ASP A 73 15.14 34.08 -19.23
C ASP A 73 13.65 33.99 -18.87
N GLY A 74 12.86 33.34 -19.72
CA GLY A 74 11.41 33.17 -19.60
C GLY A 74 11.00 31.94 -18.79
N VAL A 75 11.90 31.31 -18.02
CA VAL A 75 11.61 30.07 -17.27
C VAL A 75 10.40 30.24 -16.36
N ASN A 76 10.31 31.34 -15.60
CA ASN A 76 9.17 31.59 -14.72
C ASN A 76 7.84 31.76 -15.48
N GLN A 77 7.87 32.25 -16.73
CA GLN A 77 6.68 32.36 -17.57
C GLN A 77 6.18 30.99 -18.05
N LYS A 78 7.09 30.01 -18.16
CA LYS A 78 6.80 28.61 -18.52
C LYS A 78 6.49 27.73 -17.31
N GLY A 79 6.56 28.27 -16.08
CA GLY A 79 6.34 27.55 -14.83
C GLY A 79 7.63 27.25 -14.09
N LYS A 80 7.56 27.28 -12.76
CA LYS A 80 8.71 27.07 -11.87
C LYS A 80 9.37 25.71 -12.12
N PRO A 81 10.70 25.59 -11.95
CA PRO A 81 11.38 24.30 -12.05
C PRO A 81 10.84 23.32 -11.00
N THR A 82 10.14 22.29 -11.45
CA THR A 82 9.67 21.18 -10.63
C THR A 82 9.87 19.89 -11.40
N LEU A 83 9.82 18.74 -10.72
CA LEU A 83 9.93 17.44 -11.37
C LEU A 83 8.74 17.14 -12.29
N GLU A 84 7.55 17.64 -11.95
CA GLU A 84 6.39 17.60 -12.84
C GLU A 84 6.67 18.40 -14.13
N ARG A 85 7.22 19.62 -13.98
CA ARG A 85 7.58 20.45 -15.13
C ARG A 85 8.69 19.82 -15.97
N LEU A 86 9.67 19.17 -15.34
CA LEU A 86 10.72 18.41 -16.04
C LEU A 86 10.11 17.31 -16.90
N ALA A 87 9.19 16.52 -16.36
CA ALA A 87 8.53 15.47 -17.12
C ALA A 87 7.70 16.02 -18.29
N ASP A 88 7.03 17.16 -18.13
CA ASP A 88 6.31 17.84 -19.21
C ASP A 88 7.27 18.27 -20.34
N ILE A 89 8.39 18.91 -19.97
CA ILE A 89 9.42 19.33 -20.93
C ILE A 89 9.95 18.13 -21.70
N VAL A 90 10.32 17.04 -21.01
CA VAL A 90 10.80 15.80 -21.63
C VAL A 90 9.75 15.23 -22.59
N LYS A 91 8.47 15.21 -22.20
CA LYS A 91 7.36 14.77 -23.07
C LYS A 91 7.26 15.65 -24.32
N GLU A 92 7.36 16.97 -24.16
CA GLU A 92 7.31 17.94 -25.26
C GLU A 92 8.52 17.85 -26.21
N THR A 93 9.67 17.33 -25.75
CA THR A 93 10.79 17.03 -26.64
C THR A 93 10.53 15.83 -27.57
N GLY A 94 9.49 15.03 -27.29
CA GLY A 94 9.13 13.83 -28.04
C GLY A 94 9.48 12.52 -27.31
N ASP A 95 10.10 12.59 -26.13
CA ASP A 95 10.44 11.42 -25.33
C ASP A 95 9.35 11.10 -24.30
N LYS A 96 8.25 10.52 -24.78
CA LYS A 96 7.10 10.15 -23.93
C LYS A 96 7.46 9.07 -22.90
N SER A 97 8.36 8.15 -23.24
CA SER A 97 8.77 7.04 -22.38
C SER A 97 9.50 7.55 -21.14
N THR A 98 10.53 8.38 -21.34
CA THR A 98 11.32 8.97 -20.25
C THR A 98 10.46 9.88 -19.37
N ALA A 99 9.54 10.66 -19.95
CA ALA A 99 8.60 11.47 -19.18
C ALA A 99 7.70 10.62 -18.27
N LYS A 100 7.21 9.47 -18.74
CA LYS A 100 6.40 8.53 -17.94
C LYS A 100 7.21 7.95 -16.78
N LYS A 101 8.47 7.57 -17.03
CA LYS A 101 9.40 7.06 -16.01
C LYS A 101 9.69 8.12 -14.93
N ILE A 102 10.02 9.35 -15.30
CA ILE A 102 10.22 10.47 -14.36
C ILE A 102 8.96 10.69 -13.49
N ARG A 103 7.76 10.74 -14.10
CA ARG A 103 6.50 10.89 -13.34
C ARG A 103 6.26 9.74 -12.36
N SER A 104 6.56 8.51 -12.77
CA SER A 104 6.40 7.34 -11.92
C SER A 104 7.37 7.32 -10.73
N GLN A 105 8.58 7.85 -10.90
CA GLN A 105 9.63 7.89 -9.88
C GLN A 105 9.34 8.86 -8.72
N PHE A 106 8.62 9.95 -8.95
CA PHE A 106 8.32 10.92 -7.88
C PHE A 106 6.91 10.85 -7.33
N LYS A 107 5.98 10.24 -8.09
CA LYS A 107 4.79 9.64 -7.46
C LYS A 107 5.20 8.63 -6.37
N LYS A 108 6.36 7.96 -6.50
CA LYS A 108 6.98 7.09 -5.49
C LYS A 108 7.17 7.73 -4.11
N HIS A 109 7.48 9.03 -4.07
CA HIS A 109 7.75 9.74 -2.82
C HIS A 109 6.50 10.39 -2.21
N ASN A 110 5.51 10.76 -3.03
CA ASN A 110 4.38 11.58 -2.57
C ASN A 110 3.09 10.85 -2.21
N CYS A 111 2.95 9.58 -2.56
CA CYS A 111 1.73 8.83 -2.28
C CYS A 111 2.07 7.38 -1.96
N ARG A 112 2.56 7.11 -0.74
CA ARG A 112 2.57 5.76 -0.20
C ARG A 112 1.11 5.30 -0.11
N GLY A 113 0.69 4.36 -0.96
CA GLY A 113 -0.60 3.72 -0.81
C GLY A 113 -0.57 2.81 0.42
N GLU A 114 -0.74 3.40 1.60
CA GLU A 114 -0.46 2.72 2.86
C GLU A 114 -1.34 1.48 3.06
N PRO A 115 -0.80 0.41 3.68
CA PRO A 115 -1.62 -0.68 4.18
C PRO A 115 -2.70 -0.13 5.12
N GLY A 116 -3.93 -0.61 4.99
CA GLY A 116 -5.03 -0.22 5.89
C GLY A 116 -5.82 1.00 5.47
N ILE A 117 -5.42 1.66 4.37
CA ILE A 117 -6.10 2.86 3.86
C ILE A 117 -7.53 2.60 3.31
N GLY A 118 -7.95 1.33 3.23
CA GLY A 118 -9.30 0.94 2.83
C GLY A 118 -9.50 0.62 1.34
N LYS A 119 -8.43 0.30 0.59
CA LYS A 119 -8.52 -0.09 -0.85
C LYS A 119 -9.47 -1.27 -1.08
N SER A 120 -9.29 -2.36 -0.34
CA SER A 120 -10.15 -3.54 -0.42
C SER A 120 -11.56 -3.29 0.11
N THR A 121 -11.70 -2.43 1.11
CA THR A 121 -13.02 -1.98 1.59
C THR A 121 -13.76 -1.19 0.52
N LEU A 122 -13.06 -0.32 -0.22
CA LEU A 122 -13.63 0.40 -1.36
C LEU A 122 -14.04 -0.56 -2.47
N ALA A 123 -13.21 -1.55 -2.82
CA ALA A 123 -13.55 -2.56 -3.81
C ALA A 123 -14.87 -3.28 -3.49
N LYS A 124 -15.03 -3.72 -2.23
CA LYS A 124 -16.27 -4.35 -1.73
C LYS A 124 -17.45 -3.38 -1.71
N GLU A 125 -17.23 -2.13 -1.29
CA GLU A 125 -18.26 -1.09 -1.22
C GLU A 125 -18.80 -0.75 -2.62
N LEU A 126 -17.95 -0.72 -3.66
CA LEU A 126 -18.41 -0.54 -5.04
C LEU A 126 -19.37 -1.66 -5.45
N THR A 127 -19.01 -2.91 -5.21
CA THR A 127 -19.90 -4.06 -5.49
C THR A 127 -21.20 -3.95 -4.70
N LEU A 128 -21.14 -3.59 -3.42
CA LEU A 128 -22.31 -3.45 -2.56
C LEU A 128 -23.27 -2.36 -3.03
N ARG A 129 -22.74 -1.21 -3.48
CA ARG A 129 -23.55 -0.11 -4.01
C ARG A 129 -24.26 -0.47 -5.30
N TRP A 130 -23.62 -1.23 -6.16
CA TRP A 130 -24.21 -1.78 -7.37
C TRP A 130 -25.32 -2.77 -7.06
N VAL A 131 -25.08 -3.75 -6.17
CA VAL A 131 -26.13 -4.70 -5.74
C VAL A 131 -27.34 -3.95 -5.16
N ARG A 132 -27.10 -2.91 -4.37
CA ARG A 132 -28.16 -2.08 -3.77
C ARG A 132 -28.77 -1.05 -4.74
N GLN A 133 -28.24 -0.92 -5.96
CA GLN A 133 -28.66 0.05 -6.97
C GLN A 133 -28.58 1.52 -6.48
N THR A 134 -27.67 1.81 -5.55
CA THR A 134 -27.56 3.12 -4.88
C THR A 134 -26.67 4.14 -5.61
N ASP A 135 -25.91 3.70 -6.62
CA ASP A 135 -24.99 4.56 -7.36
C ASP A 135 -25.31 4.56 -8.86
N LYS A 136 -25.71 5.73 -9.36
CA LYS A 136 -26.14 5.90 -10.76
C LYS A 136 -25.08 5.53 -11.79
N TYR A 137 -23.79 5.63 -11.47
CA TYR A 137 -22.71 5.32 -12.40
C TYR A 137 -22.43 3.83 -12.43
N LEU A 138 -22.45 3.19 -11.25
CA LEU A 138 -22.28 1.74 -11.16
C LEU A 138 -23.45 1.00 -11.81
N ASN A 139 -24.67 1.55 -11.75
CA ASN A 139 -25.85 0.97 -12.38
C ASN A 139 -25.77 0.90 -13.92
N ASN A 140 -24.80 1.56 -14.55
CA ASN A 140 -24.55 1.42 -16.00
C ASN A 140 -23.86 0.09 -16.36
N TYR A 141 -23.26 -0.59 -15.39
CA TYR A 141 -22.63 -1.89 -15.58
C TYR A 141 -23.65 -3.01 -15.41
N LYS A 142 -23.68 -3.92 -16.38
CA LYS A 142 -24.51 -5.13 -16.34
C LYS A 142 -23.95 -6.16 -15.38
N ILE A 143 -22.62 -6.23 -15.28
CA ILE A 143 -21.89 -7.21 -14.48
C ILE A 143 -20.73 -6.51 -13.78
N ILE A 144 -20.58 -6.76 -12.48
CA ILE A 144 -19.38 -6.38 -11.71
C ILE A 144 -18.76 -7.65 -11.14
N ILE A 145 -17.48 -7.89 -11.44
CA ILE A 145 -16.71 -9.05 -10.97
C ILE A 145 -15.59 -8.55 -10.06
N LEU A 146 -15.61 -8.98 -8.80
CA LEU A 146 -14.59 -8.66 -7.80
C LEU A 146 -13.65 -9.86 -7.63
N ILE A 147 -12.36 -9.67 -7.93
CA ILE A 147 -11.32 -10.70 -7.84
C ILE A 147 -10.28 -10.27 -6.81
N PRO A 148 -10.29 -10.86 -5.60
CA PRO A 148 -9.20 -10.73 -4.65
C PRO A 148 -7.96 -11.50 -5.12
N LEU A 149 -7.01 -10.78 -5.73
CA LEU A 149 -5.80 -11.35 -6.35
C LEU A 149 -4.86 -12.06 -5.38
N ARG A 150 -5.08 -11.86 -4.08
CA ARG A 150 -4.36 -12.55 -3.02
C ARG A 150 -4.61 -14.06 -3.03
N PHE A 151 -5.79 -14.54 -3.43
CA PHE A 151 -6.08 -15.97 -3.36
C PHE A 151 -5.37 -16.76 -4.45
N GLU A 152 -4.69 -17.83 -4.05
CA GLU A 152 -3.92 -18.71 -4.93
C GLU A 152 -4.79 -19.35 -6.04
N THR A 153 -6.06 -19.58 -5.73
CA THR A 153 -7.12 -19.94 -6.67
C THR A 153 -7.09 -19.10 -7.95
N TYR A 154 -7.13 -17.77 -7.80
CA TYR A 154 -7.09 -16.88 -8.95
C TYR A 154 -5.69 -16.84 -9.55
N GLN A 155 -4.64 -16.92 -8.74
CA GLN A 155 -3.26 -16.90 -9.23
C GLN A 155 -2.91 -18.09 -10.13
N LYS A 156 -3.60 -19.23 -9.95
CA LYS A 156 -3.47 -20.43 -10.78
C LYS A 156 -4.31 -20.39 -12.07
N ALA A 157 -5.17 -19.39 -12.23
CA ALA A 157 -6.02 -19.25 -13.41
C ALA A 157 -5.17 -19.10 -14.68
N LYS A 158 -5.55 -19.83 -15.73
CA LYS A 158 -4.89 -19.84 -17.03
C LYS A 158 -5.70 -19.10 -18.09
N ASN A 159 -7.01 -18.97 -17.89
CA ASN A 159 -7.93 -18.29 -18.78
C ASN A 159 -8.91 -17.41 -17.98
N ILE A 160 -9.78 -16.65 -18.66
CA ILE A 160 -10.74 -15.76 -17.99
C ILE A 160 -11.86 -16.56 -17.33
N GLU A 161 -12.23 -17.71 -17.91
CA GLU A 161 -13.25 -18.60 -17.39
C GLU A 161 -12.87 -19.09 -15.98
N ASP A 162 -11.60 -19.40 -15.73
CA ASP A 162 -11.05 -19.82 -14.43
C ASP A 162 -11.21 -18.74 -13.34
N LEU A 163 -11.45 -17.47 -13.73
CA LEU A 163 -11.70 -16.37 -12.78
C LEU A 163 -13.16 -16.31 -12.32
N LEU A 164 -14.09 -16.92 -13.06
CA LEU A 164 -15.47 -17.08 -12.66
C LEU A 164 -15.58 -18.39 -11.89
N ILE A 165 -15.43 -18.32 -10.57
CA ILE A 165 -15.56 -19.51 -9.72
C ILE A 165 -17.04 -19.96 -9.70
N ASN A 166 -17.24 -21.27 -9.72
CA ASN A 166 -18.55 -21.92 -9.67
C ASN A 166 -19.34 -21.51 -8.42
N VAL A 167 -20.26 -20.58 -8.62
CA VAL A 167 -21.27 -20.21 -7.65
C VAL A 167 -22.51 -21.03 -8.00
N ASP A 168 -22.97 -21.84 -7.05
CA ASP A 168 -24.27 -22.51 -7.16
C ASP A 168 -25.31 -21.46 -7.61
N ASP A 169 -26.08 -21.78 -8.66
CA ASP A 169 -27.09 -20.95 -9.33
C ASP A 169 -26.63 -20.01 -10.47
N ILE A 170 -25.34 -19.99 -10.87
CA ILE A 170 -24.88 -19.20 -12.03
C ILE A 170 -24.43 -20.09 -13.18
N ASN A 171 -25.03 -19.91 -14.36
CA ASN A 171 -24.55 -20.51 -15.60
C ASN A 171 -23.32 -19.74 -16.12
N GLU A 172 -22.13 -20.13 -15.65
CA GLU A 172 -20.85 -19.53 -16.05
C GLU A 172 -20.68 -19.46 -17.57
N THR A 173 -21.15 -20.50 -18.29
CA THR A 173 -21.02 -20.57 -19.75
C THR A 173 -21.80 -19.45 -20.41
N GLU A 174 -23.02 -19.17 -19.95
CA GLU A 174 -23.86 -18.10 -20.46
C GLU A 174 -23.28 -16.72 -20.16
N VAL A 175 -22.76 -16.53 -18.94
CA VAL A 175 -22.07 -15.29 -18.54
C VAL A 175 -20.84 -15.07 -19.43
N MET A 176 -20.02 -16.10 -19.66
CA MET A 176 -18.84 -16.00 -20.50
C MET A 176 -19.17 -15.74 -21.97
N LEU A 177 -20.21 -16.39 -22.50
CA LEU A 177 -20.71 -16.10 -23.85
C LEU A 177 -21.09 -14.62 -23.98
N LEU A 178 -21.84 -14.08 -23.02
CA LEU A 178 -22.22 -12.67 -23.01
C LEU A 178 -21.02 -11.73 -22.94
N ILE A 179 -20.05 -12.03 -22.06
CA ILE A 179 -18.82 -11.24 -21.92
C ILE A 179 -18.01 -11.26 -23.22
N ASN A 180 -17.85 -12.44 -23.84
CA ASN A 180 -17.08 -12.62 -25.06
C ASN A 180 -17.75 -11.97 -26.29
N GLU A 181 -19.06 -12.15 -26.48
CA GLU A 181 -19.84 -11.54 -27.57
C GLU A 181 -19.76 -10.01 -27.52
N THR A 182 -19.84 -9.45 -26.32
CA THR A 182 -19.77 -8.00 -26.10
C THR A 182 -18.34 -7.45 -26.05
N LYS A 183 -17.33 -8.33 -26.12
CA LYS A 183 -15.91 -8.02 -25.87
C LYS A 183 -15.69 -7.30 -24.53
N GLY A 184 -16.52 -7.60 -23.52
CA GLY A 184 -16.50 -7.01 -22.19
C GLY A 184 -17.31 -5.73 -22.01
N ALA A 185 -18.09 -5.29 -23.01
CA ALA A 185 -18.85 -4.04 -22.90
C ALA A 185 -19.92 -4.12 -21.80
N GLY A 186 -19.90 -3.16 -20.87
CA GLY A 186 -20.81 -3.14 -19.72
C GLY A 186 -20.36 -4.04 -18.56
N VAL A 187 -19.13 -4.55 -18.58
CA VAL A 187 -18.52 -5.33 -17.51
C VAL A 187 -17.48 -4.48 -16.77
N LEU A 188 -17.53 -4.50 -15.44
CA LEU A 188 -16.52 -3.91 -14.56
C LEU A 188 -15.77 -5.02 -13.80
N TRP A 189 -14.47 -5.12 -14.04
CA TRP A 189 -13.56 -5.97 -13.29
C TRP A 189 -12.90 -5.17 -12.18
N ILE A 190 -12.96 -5.66 -10.95
CA ILE A 190 -12.27 -5.09 -9.80
C ILE A 190 -11.21 -6.09 -9.35
N LEU A 191 -9.96 -5.82 -9.68
CA LEU A 191 -8.81 -6.63 -9.30
C LEU A 191 -8.21 -6.06 -8.00
N ASP A 192 -8.55 -6.69 -6.87
CA ASP A 192 -8.16 -6.22 -5.54
C ASP A 192 -6.84 -6.86 -5.07
N GLY A 193 -5.84 -6.04 -4.79
CA GLY A 193 -4.55 -6.49 -4.23
C GLY A 193 -3.51 -6.88 -5.28
N PHE A 194 -3.30 -6.08 -6.32
CA PHE A 194 -2.28 -6.37 -7.34
C PHE A 194 -0.87 -6.50 -6.77
N ASP A 195 -0.54 -5.84 -5.65
CA ASP A 195 0.74 -6.04 -4.96
C ASP A 195 0.91 -7.44 -4.34
N GLU A 196 -0.18 -8.18 -4.17
CA GLU A 196 -0.25 -9.50 -3.54
C GLU A 196 -0.10 -10.64 -4.57
N LEU A 197 -0.02 -10.30 -5.88
CA LEU A 197 0.28 -11.28 -6.93
C LEU A 197 1.77 -11.71 -6.90
N PRO A 198 2.08 -12.99 -7.19
CA PRO A 198 3.43 -13.47 -7.40
C PRO A 198 4.19 -12.64 -8.45
N HIS A 199 5.50 -12.43 -8.21
CA HIS A 199 6.34 -11.58 -9.08
C HIS A 199 6.33 -12.01 -10.56
N HIS A 200 6.25 -13.31 -10.83
CA HIS A 200 6.20 -13.85 -12.19
C HIS A 200 4.88 -13.52 -12.92
N LEU A 201 3.76 -13.40 -12.21
CA LEU A 201 2.47 -13.01 -12.79
C LEU A 201 2.35 -11.49 -12.98
N ARG A 202 2.90 -10.70 -12.04
CA ARG A 202 2.88 -9.22 -12.14
C ARG A 202 3.71 -8.64 -13.27
N ASN A 203 4.79 -9.33 -13.64
CA ASN A 203 5.77 -8.83 -14.61
C ASN A 203 5.75 -9.61 -15.94
N SER A 204 4.96 -10.67 -16.05
CA SER A 204 4.77 -11.37 -17.32
C SER A 204 3.71 -10.69 -18.15
N SER A 205 4.08 -10.24 -19.36
CA SER A 205 3.14 -9.65 -20.31
C SER A 205 2.07 -10.63 -20.80
N THR A 206 2.30 -11.94 -20.63
CA THR A 206 1.38 -13.02 -21.02
C THR A 206 0.56 -13.55 -19.85
N SER A 207 0.60 -12.88 -18.69
CA SER A 207 -0.30 -13.21 -17.58
C SER A 207 -1.68 -12.68 -17.92
N ILE A 208 -2.72 -13.50 -17.71
CA ILE A 208 -4.13 -13.11 -17.94
C ILE A 208 -4.51 -11.80 -17.25
N PHE A 209 -3.92 -11.53 -16.07
CA PHE A 209 -4.16 -10.29 -15.33
C PHE A 209 -3.61 -9.08 -16.08
N ILE A 210 -2.41 -9.21 -16.64
CA ILE A 210 -1.76 -8.13 -17.39
C ILE A 210 -2.46 -7.95 -18.75
N GLU A 211 -2.82 -9.03 -19.43
CA GLU A 211 -3.58 -8.99 -20.68
C GLU A 211 -4.95 -8.31 -20.48
N LEU A 212 -5.67 -8.63 -19.39
CA LEU A 212 -6.94 -7.99 -19.05
C LEU A 212 -6.78 -6.51 -18.71
N ILE A 213 -5.75 -6.15 -17.93
CA ILE A 213 -5.49 -4.76 -17.53
C ILE A 213 -5.11 -3.90 -18.73
N LYS A 214 -4.35 -4.45 -19.68
CA LYS A 214 -4.02 -3.77 -20.95
C LYS A 214 -5.19 -3.67 -21.91
N GLY A 215 -6.16 -4.58 -21.79
CA GLY A 215 -7.23 -4.75 -22.78
C GLY A 215 -6.82 -5.59 -23.98
N ASP A 216 -5.70 -6.34 -23.91
CA ASP A 216 -5.32 -7.34 -24.93
C ASP A 216 -6.44 -8.41 -25.05
N ILE A 217 -7.10 -8.68 -23.92
CA ILE A 217 -8.34 -9.46 -23.81
C ILE A 217 -9.46 -8.59 -23.25
N LEU A 218 -10.68 -8.82 -23.74
CA LEU A 218 -11.89 -8.07 -23.37
C LEU A 218 -11.73 -6.52 -23.41
N PRO A 219 -11.30 -5.94 -24.54
CA PRO A 219 -10.89 -4.53 -24.66
C PRO A 219 -11.98 -3.49 -24.34
N LYS A 220 -13.26 -3.89 -24.28
CA LYS A 220 -14.37 -2.98 -23.93
C LYS A 220 -14.75 -3.03 -22.45
N SER A 221 -14.06 -3.84 -21.65
CA SER A 221 -14.25 -3.89 -20.20
C SER A 221 -13.74 -2.63 -19.52
N THR A 222 -14.33 -2.26 -18.39
CA THR A 222 -13.67 -1.37 -17.44
C THR A 222 -12.92 -2.20 -16.41
N VAL A 223 -11.68 -1.83 -16.08
CA VAL A 223 -10.87 -2.52 -15.07
C VAL A 223 -10.43 -1.53 -13.99
N ILE A 224 -10.73 -1.83 -12.73
CA ILE A 224 -10.22 -1.14 -11.56
C ILE A 224 -9.21 -2.07 -10.90
N VAL A 225 -7.98 -1.60 -10.74
CA VAL A 225 -6.92 -2.34 -10.04
C VAL A 225 -6.60 -1.62 -8.74
N THR A 226 -6.69 -2.33 -7.61
CA THR A 226 -6.19 -1.82 -6.34
C THR A 226 -4.78 -2.34 -6.09
N SER A 227 -3.87 -1.47 -5.64
CA SER A 227 -2.49 -1.87 -5.35
C SER A 227 -1.81 -0.92 -4.37
N ARG A 228 -0.75 -1.37 -3.71
CA ARG A 228 0.23 -0.49 -3.06
C ARG A 228 1.10 0.21 -4.09
N HIS A 229 1.50 1.43 -3.77
CA HIS A 229 2.30 2.28 -4.66
C HIS A 229 3.61 1.63 -5.14
N ALA A 230 4.26 0.83 -4.29
CA ALA A 230 5.51 0.13 -4.65
C ALA A 230 5.33 -0.87 -5.81
N ALA A 231 4.17 -1.53 -5.91
CA ALA A 231 3.88 -2.51 -6.95
C ALA A 231 3.20 -1.90 -8.19
N ILE A 232 2.81 -0.62 -8.15
CA ILE A 232 2.23 0.08 -9.30
C ILE A 232 3.28 0.41 -10.36
N PHE A 233 4.57 0.55 -9.99
CA PHE A 233 5.60 0.99 -10.94
C PHE A 233 5.76 0.05 -12.15
N PRO A 234 5.86 -1.29 -11.99
CA PRO A 234 5.82 -2.21 -13.12
C PRO A 234 4.50 -2.14 -13.89
N LEU A 235 3.37 -1.92 -13.20
CA LEU A 235 2.07 -1.81 -13.88
C LEU A 235 2.00 -0.60 -14.80
N LEU A 236 2.59 0.53 -14.40
CA LEU A 236 2.59 1.76 -15.20
C LEU A 236 3.31 1.58 -16.55
N THR A 237 4.22 0.62 -16.72
CA THR A 237 4.85 0.39 -18.03
C THR A 237 3.86 -0.20 -19.03
N PHE A 238 2.85 -0.92 -18.55
CA PHE A 238 1.85 -1.61 -19.36
C PHE A 238 0.59 -0.77 -19.66
N LEU A 239 0.28 0.22 -18.82
CA LEU A 239 -0.95 1.02 -18.96
C LEU A 239 -0.90 2.01 -20.13
N GLU A 240 -2.03 2.18 -20.81
CA GLU A 240 -2.20 3.17 -21.87
C GLU A 240 -2.20 4.64 -21.35
N ASP A 241 -2.12 5.61 -22.26
CA ASP A 241 -2.01 7.04 -21.94
C ASP A 241 -3.28 7.63 -21.27
N ASP A 242 -4.43 6.96 -21.39
CA ASP A 242 -5.74 7.38 -20.85
C ASP A 242 -6.06 6.78 -19.46
N SER A 243 -5.21 5.89 -18.97
CA SER A 243 -5.36 5.25 -17.66
C SER A 243 -5.33 6.26 -16.51
N LYS A 244 -6.31 6.16 -15.61
CA LYS A 244 -6.45 7.06 -14.45
C LYS A 244 -5.86 6.45 -13.19
N LEU A 245 -4.91 7.15 -12.58
CA LEU A 245 -4.38 6.78 -11.26
C LEU A 245 -5.10 7.55 -10.16
N ILE A 246 -5.74 6.84 -9.25
CA ILE A 246 -6.44 7.40 -8.09
C ILE A 246 -5.70 6.99 -6.82
N ALA A 247 -5.31 7.97 -6.02
CA ALA A 247 -4.69 7.74 -4.72
C ALA A 247 -5.74 7.92 -3.60
N LEU A 248 -5.93 6.88 -2.78
CA LEU A 248 -6.72 6.99 -1.56
C LEU A 248 -5.89 7.68 -0.48
N LYS A 249 -6.41 8.80 0.04
CA LYS A 249 -5.74 9.62 1.05
C LYS A 249 -6.15 9.30 2.48
N GLY A 250 -7.10 8.39 2.69
CA GLY A 250 -7.67 8.10 4.00
C GLY A 250 -8.69 9.14 4.46
N PHE A 251 -8.92 9.20 5.76
CA PHE A 251 -9.88 10.09 6.40
C PHE A 251 -9.31 11.50 6.63
N GLY A 252 -10.11 12.52 6.36
CA GLY A 252 -9.89 13.85 6.90
C GLY A 252 -10.44 13.96 8.32
N SER A 253 -10.22 15.10 8.98
CA SER A 253 -10.64 15.34 10.36
C SER A 253 -12.15 15.13 10.57
N ASN A 254 -12.97 15.52 9.59
CA ASN A 254 -14.42 15.33 9.67
C ASN A 254 -14.81 13.86 9.50
N GLU A 255 -14.15 13.13 8.59
CA GLU A 255 -14.39 11.70 8.39
C GLU A 255 -13.96 10.88 9.60
N ILE A 256 -12.88 11.25 10.29
CA ILE A 256 -12.44 10.63 11.55
C ILE A 256 -13.54 10.75 12.61
N LEU A 257 -14.09 11.96 12.81
CA LEU A 257 -15.16 12.18 13.79
C LEU A 257 -16.44 11.43 13.40
N LYS A 258 -16.79 11.42 12.11
CA LYS A 258 -17.93 10.65 11.62
C LYS A 258 -17.74 9.15 11.83
N TYR A 259 -16.54 8.63 11.60
CA TYR A 259 -16.20 7.24 11.85
C TYR A 259 -16.33 6.91 13.34
N ALA A 260 -15.71 7.72 14.22
CA ALA A 260 -15.79 7.56 15.66
C ALA A 260 -17.24 7.62 16.17
N SER A 261 -18.03 8.58 15.72
CA SER A 261 -19.45 8.71 16.07
C SER A 261 -20.24 7.45 15.68
N ASN A 262 -20.04 6.93 14.46
CA ASN A 262 -20.70 5.70 14.01
C ASN A 262 -20.22 4.45 14.78
N TYR A 263 -18.95 4.44 15.22
CA TYR A 263 -18.37 3.34 15.98
C TYR A 263 -18.92 3.30 17.41
N PHE A 264 -18.81 4.41 18.15
CA PHE A 264 -19.20 4.49 19.56
C PHE A 264 -20.72 4.58 19.75
N LYS A 265 -21.44 5.16 18.77
CA LYS A 265 -22.88 5.46 18.86
C LYS A 265 -23.25 6.23 20.13
N ASN A 266 -22.31 7.02 20.66
CA ASN A 266 -22.44 7.82 21.87
C ASN A 266 -21.66 9.13 21.69
N GLU A 267 -22.36 10.27 21.71
CA GLU A 267 -21.75 11.58 21.46
C GLU A 267 -20.76 11.98 22.55
N ALA A 268 -21.03 11.69 23.83
CA ALA A 268 -20.14 12.05 24.93
C ALA A 268 -18.79 11.32 24.83
N VAL A 269 -18.82 10.01 24.54
CA VAL A 269 -17.60 9.20 24.32
C VAL A 269 -16.85 9.67 23.08
N THR A 270 -17.57 10.07 22.03
CA THR A 270 -16.96 10.62 20.80
C THR A 270 -16.25 11.96 21.08
N SER A 271 -16.84 12.85 21.87
CA SER A 271 -16.22 14.11 22.29
C SER A 271 -14.99 13.87 23.16
N GLU A 272 -15.02 12.88 24.05
CA GLU A 272 -13.87 12.52 24.87
C GLU A 272 -12.72 11.95 24.03
N PHE A 273 -13.04 11.04 23.10
CA PHE A 273 -12.09 10.51 22.11
C PHE A 273 -11.42 11.65 21.34
N GLN A 274 -12.20 12.59 20.81
CA GLN A 274 -11.68 13.76 20.10
C GLN A 274 -10.76 14.59 21.00
N SER A 275 -11.21 14.94 22.21
CA SER A 275 -10.39 15.74 23.14
C SER A 275 -9.08 15.05 23.51
N PHE A 276 -9.07 13.72 23.59
CA PHE A 276 -7.89 12.96 23.94
C PHE A 276 -6.88 12.93 22.79
N TYR A 277 -7.33 12.59 21.58
CA TYR A 277 -6.44 12.38 20.44
C TYR A 277 -6.05 13.65 19.69
N SER A 278 -6.87 14.71 19.73
CA SER A 278 -6.50 16.03 19.18
C SER A 278 -5.33 16.71 19.92
N ARG A 279 -4.94 16.20 21.10
CA ARG A 279 -3.76 16.71 21.85
C ARG A 279 -2.47 15.98 21.49
N ASN A 280 -2.55 14.87 20.76
CA ASN A 280 -1.40 14.07 20.38
C ASN A 280 -1.25 14.04 18.86
N THR A 281 -0.37 14.90 18.35
CA THR A 281 -0.10 15.05 16.91
C THR A 281 0.33 13.75 16.24
N VAL A 282 1.01 12.84 16.97
CA VAL A 282 1.44 11.54 16.44
C VAL A 282 0.24 10.66 16.16
N ILE A 283 -0.69 10.55 17.12
CA ILE A 283 -1.90 9.73 16.96
C ILE A 283 -2.87 10.38 15.98
N GLU A 284 -3.05 11.70 16.05
CA GLU A 284 -3.86 12.46 15.10
C GLU A 284 -3.41 12.20 13.66
N ASN A 285 -2.10 12.21 13.42
CA ASN A 285 -1.50 11.87 12.14
C ASN A 285 -1.62 10.38 11.75
N MET A 286 -2.09 9.51 12.63
CA MET A 286 -2.34 8.08 12.34
C MET A 286 -3.80 7.80 12.05
N LEU A 287 -4.72 8.58 12.62
CA LEU A 287 -6.17 8.39 12.50
C LEU A 287 -6.69 8.56 11.08
N TYR A 288 -5.93 9.23 10.21
CA TYR A 288 -6.26 9.30 8.79
C TYR A 288 -6.32 7.90 8.15
N ASN A 289 -5.55 6.94 8.65
CA ASN A 289 -5.59 5.56 8.20
C ASN A 289 -6.78 4.85 8.88
N PRO A 290 -7.80 4.39 8.12
CA PRO A 290 -9.00 3.78 8.69
C PRO A 290 -8.74 2.60 9.62
N MET A 291 -7.73 1.77 9.34
CA MET A 291 -7.37 0.65 10.20
C MET A 291 -6.84 1.13 11.55
N ASN A 292 -5.95 2.14 11.55
CA ASN A 292 -5.46 2.73 12.79
C ASN A 292 -6.59 3.42 13.55
N CYS A 293 -7.50 4.11 12.84
CA CYS A 293 -8.69 4.73 13.43
C CYS A 293 -9.56 3.70 14.17
N PHE A 294 -9.84 2.56 13.53
CA PHE A 294 -10.53 1.42 14.14
C PHE A 294 -9.81 0.91 15.40
N ILE A 295 -8.51 0.62 15.29
CA ILE A 295 -7.70 0.12 16.41
C ILE A 295 -7.78 1.11 17.57
N ILE A 296 -7.55 2.40 17.32
CA ILE A 296 -7.53 3.43 18.36
C ILE A 296 -8.92 3.59 19.00
N CYS A 297 -10.01 3.54 18.22
CA CYS A 297 -11.37 3.53 18.79
C CYS A 297 -11.58 2.33 19.73
N LYS A 298 -11.09 1.15 19.34
CA LYS A 298 -11.17 -0.05 20.16
C LYS A 298 -10.36 0.09 21.45
N ILE A 299 -9.12 0.57 21.36
CA ILE A 299 -8.26 0.85 22.53
C ILE A 299 -8.97 1.84 23.47
N PHE A 300 -9.49 2.94 22.94
CA PHE A 300 -10.17 3.96 23.72
C PHE A 300 -11.38 3.41 24.48
N THR A 301 -12.17 2.54 23.83
CA THR A 301 -13.29 1.82 24.45
C THR A 301 -12.83 1.00 25.65
N ASP A 302 -11.75 0.23 25.48
CA ASP A 302 -11.26 -0.66 26.53
C ASP A 302 -10.67 0.11 27.74
N PHE A 303 -10.07 1.29 27.51
CA PHE A 303 -9.59 2.17 28.57
C PHE A 303 -10.71 2.91 29.32
N THR A 304 -11.75 3.36 28.60
CA THR A 304 -12.90 4.04 29.21
C THR A 304 -13.73 3.07 30.06
N HIS A 305 -13.88 1.81 29.64
CA HIS A 305 -14.59 0.78 30.43
C HIS A 305 -13.84 0.31 31.69
N THR A 306 -12.50 0.36 31.70
CA THR A 306 -11.71 -0.17 32.82
C THR A 306 -11.56 0.79 34.00
N ASN A 307 -12.14 2.01 33.95
CA ASN A 307 -12.09 3.04 35.01
C ASN A 307 -10.67 3.34 35.55
N ASN A 308 -9.62 2.95 34.84
CA ASN A 308 -8.23 3.09 35.28
C ASN A 308 -7.67 4.44 34.83
N LYS A 309 -8.13 5.52 35.49
CA LYS A 309 -7.70 6.91 35.24
C LYS A 309 -6.19 7.15 35.37
N ASN A 310 -5.44 6.21 35.95
CA ASN A 310 -4.00 6.31 36.18
C ASN A 310 -3.15 5.74 35.03
N ASN A 311 -3.71 4.97 34.10
CA ASN A 311 -2.92 4.43 32.98
C ASN A 311 -2.91 5.43 31.80
N LYS A 312 -1.71 5.84 31.39
CA LYS A 312 -1.53 6.66 30.20
C LYS A 312 -1.93 5.84 28.97
N HIS A 313 -2.80 6.38 28.12
CA HIS A 313 -3.12 5.75 26.84
C HIS A 313 -1.85 5.63 25.98
N PRO A 314 -1.75 4.59 25.13
CA PRO A 314 -0.61 4.42 24.23
C PRO A 314 -0.49 5.61 23.27
N ILE A 315 0.73 6.09 23.05
CA ILE A 315 1.01 7.31 22.26
C ILE A 315 1.88 7.09 21.03
N THR A 316 2.45 5.90 20.86
CA THR A 316 3.23 5.51 19.69
C THR A 316 2.56 4.38 18.91
N MET A 317 2.88 4.21 17.62
CA MET A 317 2.40 3.07 16.82
C MET A 317 2.70 1.73 17.51
N THR A 318 3.92 1.57 18.01
CA THR A 318 4.31 0.31 18.63
C THR A 318 3.53 0.02 19.91
N GLU A 319 3.29 1.02 20.76
CA GLU A 319 2.44 0.85 21.95
C GLU A 319 0.98 0.55 21.57
N ILE A 320 0.45 1.21 20.53
CA ILE A 320 -0.90 0.96 19.99
C ILE A 320 -1.01 -0.50 19.52
N TYR A 321 -0.05 -0.99 18.72
CA TYR A 321 -0.06 -2.36 18.21
C TYR A 321 0.23 -3.39 19.29
N SER A 322 1.09 -3.08 20.26
CA SER A 322 1.31 -3.93 21.44
C SER A 322 0.02 -4.10 22.24
N TYR A 323 -0.71 -3.01 22.48
CA TYR A 323 -2.03 -3.08 23.09
C TYR A 323 -3.00 -3.90 22.24
N TYR A 324 -3.05 -3.64 20.93
CA TYR A 324 -3.97 -4.30 20.01
C TYR A 324 -3.76 -5.83 20.00
N VAL A 325 -2.50 -6.27 19.90
CA VAL A 325 -2.14 -7.70 19.99
C VAL A 325 -2.56 -8.29 21.34
N ARG A 326 -2.32 -7.57 22.43
CA ARG A 326 -2.76 -8.02 23.76
C ARG A 326 -4.28 -8.17 23.85
N ALA A 327 -5.04 -7.25 23.27
CA ALA A 327 -6.50 -7.31 23.22
C ALA A 327 -7.01 -8.47 22.36
N LEU A 328 -6.42 -8.69 21.18
CA LEU A 328 -6.75 -9.82 20.32
C LEU A 328 -6.48 -11.17 20.99
N LEU A 329 -5.32 -11.30 21.64
CA LEU A 329 -4.97 -12.51 22.36
C LEU A 329 -5.89 -12.73 23.56
N LYS A 330 -6.20 -11.68 24.33
CA LYS A 330 -7.16 -11.76 25.44
C LYS A 330 -8.50 -12.30 24.98
N ARG A 331 -9.04 -11.74 23.88
CA ARG A 331 -10.31 -12.20 23.30
C ARG A 331 -10.24 -13.68 22.91
N HIS A 332 -9.19 -14.09 22.21
CA HIS A 332 -9.01 -15.49 21.82
C HIS A 332 -9.03 -16.44 23.03
N LEU A 333 -8.37 -16.07 24.12
CA LEU A 333 -8.30 -16.89 25.33
C LEU A 333 -9.61 -16.91 26.11
N ILE A 334 -10.42 -15.84 26.05
CA ILE A 334 -11.77 -15.82 26.60
C ILE A 334 -12.67 -16.74 25.78
N ASP A 335 -12.63 -16.63 24.45
CA ASP A 335 -13.42 -17.46 23.53
C ASP A 335 -13.06 -18.96 23.66
N ALA A 336 -11.81 -19.26 24.00
CA ALA A 336 -11.32 -20.60 24.28
C ALA A 336 -11.51 -21.05 25.75
N GLU A 337 -12.20 -20.26 26.58
CA GLU A 337 -12.48 -20.51 28.00
C GLU A 337 -11.23 -20.72 28.89
N VAL A 338 -10.06 -20.22 28.45
CA VAL A 338 -8.79 -20.34 29.19
C VAL A 338 -8.66 -19.26 30.29
N ILE A 339 -9.21 -18.07 30.03
CA ILE A 339 -9.19 -16.94 30.96
C ILE A 339 -10.57 -16.29 31.06
N ASP A 340 -10.81 -15.57 32.15
CA ASP A 340 -12.00 -14.74 32.32
C ASP A 340 -11.79 -13.29 31.82
N ILE A 341 -12.88 -12.54 31.71
CA ILE A 341 -12.87 -11.15 31.23
C ILE A 341 -12.06 -10.21 32.14
N ASN A 342 -11.91 -10.53 33.42
CA ASN A 342 -11.17 -9.72 34.39
C ASN A 342 -9.67 -10.05 34.43
N TYR A 343 -9.24 -11.09 33.72
CA TYR A 343 -7.84 -11.48 33.66
C TYR A 343 -6.97 -10.34 33.14
N GLU A 344 -5.92 -10.00 33.90
CA GLU A 344 -4.93 -9.01 33.52
C GLU A 344 -3.86 -9.65 32.65
N MET A 345 -3.85 -9.29 31.37
CA MET A 345 -2.84 -9.75 30.43
C MET A 345 -1.47 -9.12 30.74
N PRO A 346 -0.36 -9.86 30.56
CA PRO A 346 0.98 -9.31 30.62
C PRO A 346 1.11 -8.04 29.78
N GLN A 347 1.84 -7.05 30.29
CA GLN A 347 2.03 -5.78 29.55
C GLN A 347 2.85 -5.99 28.28
N ASN A 348 3.84 -6.89 28.33
CA ASN A 348 4.68 -7.27 27.21
C ASN A 348 4.25 -8.64 26.69
N LEU A 349 4.31 -8.83 25.37
CA LEU A 349 4.10 -10.11 24.68
C LEU A 349 5.15 -10.21 23.56
N ILE A 350 6.42 -10.18 23.93
CA ILE A 350 7.56 -10.03 23.02
C ILE A 350 8.46 -11.27 23.06
N GLN A 351 8.76 -11.78 24.25
CA GLN A 351 9.70 -12.88 24.48
C GLN A 351 9.06 -14.01 25.27
N GLU A 352 9.66 -15.20 25.24
CA GLU A 352 9.16 -16.37 25.98
C GLU A 352 8.95 -16.10 27.47
N VAL A 353 9.80 -15.26 28.06
CA VAL A 353 9.69 -14.86 29.47
C VAL A 353 8.36 -14.18 29.81
N ASP A 354 7.74 -13.50 28.85
CA ASP A 354 6.45 -12.82 29.01
C ASP A 354 5.27 -13.80 29.10
N PHE A 355 5.46 -15.04 28.63
CA PHE A 355 4.44 -16.09 28.56
C PHE A 355 4.59 -17.14 29.67
N LYS A 356 5.49 -16.94 30.64
CA LYS A 356 5.78 -17.92 31.72
C LYS A 356 4.60 -18.22 32.66
N ASN A 357 3.51 -17.45 32.62
CA ASN A 357 2.31 -17.75 33.38
C ASN A 357 1.70 -19.09 32.93
N SER A 358 1.22 -19.92 33.88
CA SER A 358 0.60 -21.21 33.60
C SER A 358 -0.53 -21.16 32.57
N LYS A 359 -1.28 -20.05 32.50
CA LYS A 359 -2.36 -19.86 31.51
C LYS A 359 -1.87 -19.53 30.09
N LEU A 360 -0.63 -19.10 29.93
CA LEU A 360 -0.08 -18.58 28.66
C LEU A 360 1.09 -19.41 28.12
N ILE A 361 1.69 -20.29 28.94
CA ILE A 361 2.91 -21.01 28.56
C ILE A 361 2.75 -21.88 27.32
N GLY A 362 1.56 -22.48 27.13
CA GLY A 362 1.24 -23.25 25.92
C GLY A 362 1.06 -22.40 24.67
N ILE A 363 0.76 -21.10 24.83
CA ILE A 363 0.47 -20.17 23.73
C ILE A 363 1.74 -19.66 23.06
N TRP A 364 2.86 -19.60 23.80
CA TRP A 364 4.13 -19.08 23.26
C TRP A 364 4.55 -19.79 21.99
N LYS A 365 4.39 -21.11 21.92
CA LYS A 365 4.77 -21.91 20.75
C LYS A 365 4.05 -21.42 19.49
N ASP A 366 2.73 -21.25 19.57
CA ASP A 366 1.92 -20.80 18.44
C ASP A 366 2.18 -19.33 18.11
N PHE A 367 2.28 -18.49 19.14
CA PHE A 367 2.59 -17.06 18.99
C PHE A 367 3.94 -16.83 18.31
N TYR A 368 4.97 -17.57 18.74
CA TYR A 368 6.30 -17.55 18.15
C TYR A 368 6.28 -18.08 16.72
N TYR A 369 5.56 -19.18 16.46
CA TYR A 369 5.41 -19.70 15.10
C TYR A 369 4.76 -18.68 14.16
N LEU A 370 3.68 -18.01 14.58
CA LEU A 370 3.07 -16.93 13.81
C LEU A 370 4.05 -15.77 13.58
N SER A 371 4.90 -15.44 14.55
CA SER A 371 5.93 -14.41 14.38
C SER A 371 6.97 -14.79 13.32
N LYS A 372 7.41 -16.05 13.31
CA LYS A 372 8.30 -16.60 12.29
C LYS A 372 7.65 -16.57 10.91
N LEU A 373 6.41 -17.05 10.82
CA LEU A 373 5.65 -17.07 9.58
C LEU A 373 5.48 -15.66 9.00
N ALA A 374 5.19 -14.68 9.87
CA ALA A 374 5.11 -13.28 9.48
C ALA A 374 6.44 -12.77 8.91
N TYR A 375 7.56 -13.10 9.57
CA TYR A 375 8.90 -12.74 9.11
C TYR A 375 9.23 -13.35 7.74
N ASP A 376 9.06 -14.67 7.59
CA ASP A 376 9.32 -15.39 6.35
C ASP A 376 8.41 -14.87 5.23
N GLY A 377 7.13 -14.61 5.54
CA GLY A 377 6.17 -14.03 4.61
C GLY A 377 6.56 -12.61 4.18
N VAL A 378 6.99 -11.75 5.11
CA VAL A 378 7.49 -10.42 4.73
C VAL A 378 8.70 -10.55 3.81
N MET A 379 9.64 -11.44 4.10
CA MET A 379 10.83 -11.67 3.27
C MET A 379 10.50 -12.15 1.87
N LYS A 380 9.59 -13.12 1.75
CA LYS A 380 9.15 -13.70 0.48
C LYS A 380 8.11 -12.86 -0.25
N GLN A 381 7.60 -11.80 0.38
CA GLN A 381 6.44 -11.01 -0.06
C GLN A 381 5.15 -11.86 -0.19
N GLU A 382 4.96 -12.77 0.76
CA GLU A 382 3.83 -13.67 0.91
C GLU A 382 2.93 -13.22 2.06
N TYR A 383 1.63 -13.13 1.80
CA TYR A 383 0.62 -12.61 2.74
C TYR A 383 -0.52 -13.59 3.00
N ILE A 384 -0.52 -14.71 2.28
CA ILE A 384 -1.43 -15.83 2.44
C ILE A 384 -0.62 -17.08 2.63
N PHE A 385 -1.07 -17.90 3.56
CA PHE A 385 -0.40 -19.08 4.03
C PHE A 385 -1.40 -20.23 3.92
N GLY A 386 -0.99 -21.31 3.25
CA GLY A 386 -1.87 -22.43 2.88
C GLY A 386 -2.01 -23.49 3.98
N LYS A 387 -1.92 -24.76 3.56
CA LYS A 387 -2.21 -25.94 4.39
C LYS A 387 -1.35 -26.07 5.65
N GLU A 388 -0.18 -25.45 5.69
CA GLU A 388 0.71 -25.38 6.85
C GLU A 388 0.05 -24.79 8.11
N LEU A 389 -1.11 -24.15 7.94
CA LEU A 389 -1.85 -23.50 8.99
C LEU A 389 -3.15 -24.22 9.41
N HIS A 390 -3.56 -25.34 8.82
CA HIS A 390 -4.84 -25.98 9.19
C HIS A 390 -4.96 -26.28 10.70
N ASP A 391 -3.92 -26.82 11.31
CA ASP A 391 -3.94 -27.28 12.71
C ASP A 391 -3.29 -26.29 13.69
N ILE A 392 -2.96 -25.09 13.24
CA ILE A 392 -2.23 -24.10 14.06
C ILE A 392 -3.22 -23.06 14.61
N PRO A 393 -3.31 -22.83 15.92
CA PRO A 393 -4.13 -21.76 16.49
C PRO A 393 -3.77 -20.39 15.90
N LYS A 394 -4.78 -19.68 15.41
CA LYS A 394 -4.61 -18.35 14.79
C LYS A 394 -4.57 -17.20 15.78
N LEU A 395 -4.86 -17.47 17.06
CA LEU A 395 -4.79 -16.53 18.17
C LEU A 395 -5.57 -15.21 17.94
N SER A 396 -6.62 -15.23 17.12
CA SER A 396 -7.33 -14.02 16.64
C SER A 396 -6.45 -13.01 15.91
N MET A 397 -5.27 -13.40 15.40
CA MET A 397 -4.34 -12.55 14.65
C MET A 397 -4.49 -12.72 13.14
N MET A 398 -5.06 -13.85 12.73
CA MET A 398 -5.27 -14.22 11.33
C MET A 398 -6.73 -14.59 11.10
N ASP A 399 -7.18 -14.32 9.89
CA ASP A 399 -8.43 -14.83 9.35
C ASP A 399 -8.15 -16.04 8.46
N THR A 400 -9.06 -17.01 8.45
CA THR A 400 -9.01 -18.17 7.56
C THR A 400 -10.16 -18.08 6.58
N ILE A 401 -9.84 -18.21 5.30
CA ILE A 401 -10.80 -18.19 4.20
C ILE A 401 -10.85 -19.60 3.64
N SER A 402 -12.03 -20.20 3.71
CA SER A 402 -12.33 -21.46 3.03
C SER A 402 -12.70 -21.15 1.58
N SER A 403 -11.91 -21.68 0.65
CA SER A 403 -12.33 -21.76 -0.75
C SER A 403 -13.04 -23.11 -0.93
N TYR A 404 -14.32 -23.06 -1.32
CA TYR A 404 -15.10 -24.26 -1.59
C TYR A 404 -14.97 -24.61 -3.07
N TYR A 405 -14.36 -25.76 -3.35
CA TYR A 405 -14.39 -26.39 -4.66
C TYR A 405 -15.15 -27.70 -4.63
N VAL A 406 -15.61 -28.11 -5.82
CA VAL A 406 -16.38 -29.34 -6.08
C VAL A 406 -15.68 -30.61 -5.57
N PHE A 407 -14.36 -30.61 -5.35
CA PHE A 407 -13.62 -31.82 -4.90
C PHE A 407 -12.47 -31.62 -3.89
N ASP A 408 -12.14 -30.41 -3.43
CA ASP A 408 -11.16 -30.23 -2.34
C ASP A 408 -11.39 -28.93 -1.55
N LYS A 409 -11.24 -28.98 -0.21
CA LYS A 409 -11.38 -27.81 0.67
C LYS A 409 -10.00 -27.21 0.88
N ASP A 410 -9.65 -26.18 0.10
CA ASP A 410 -8.40 -25.44 0.33
C ASP A 410 -8.68 -24.30 1.32
N GLU A 411 -8.15 -24.44 2.54
CA GLU A 411 -8.18 -23.35 3.52
C GLU A 411 -6.87 -22.59 3.44
N SER A 412 -6.99 -21.28 3.31
CA SER A 412 -5.86 -20.37 3.30
C SER A 412 -6.07 -19.34 4.43
N SER A 413 -4.99 -18.94 5.08
CA SER A 413 -5.06 -17.95 6.16
C SER A 413 -4.17 -16.76 5.87
N SER A 414 -4.57 -15.60 6.36
CA SER A 414 -3.81 -14.35 6.26
C SER A 414 -3.90 -13.59 7.57
N PHE A 415 -2.87 -12.82 7.92
CA PHE A 415 -2.99 -11.85 9.02
C PHE A 415 -4.15 -10.91 8.73
N ILE A 416 -4.92 -10.55 9.77
CA ILE A 416 -6.06 -9.63 9.67
C ILE A 416 -5.64 -8.31 9.00
N HIS A 417 -4.36 -7.94 9.15
CA HIS A 417 -3.78 -6.82 8.44
C HIS A 417 -2.27 -6.96 8.20
N THR A 418 -1.76 -6.40 7.11
CA THR A 418 -0.32 -6.49 6.80
C THR A 418 0.56 -5.71 7.78
N THR A 419 0.08 -4.64 8.42
CA THR A 419 0.87 -3.99 9.49
C THR A 419 0.97 -4.88 10.74
N LEU A 420 -0.04 -5.73 10.99
CA LEU A 420 0.02 -6.73 12.05
C LEU A 420 1.07 -7.79 11.71
N GLN A 421 1.13 -8.24 10.46
CA GLN A 421 2.21 -9.10 9.97
C GLN A 421 3.58 -8.43 10.16
N ASN A 422 3.73 -7.15 9.80
CA ASN A 422 5.00 -6.42 10.01
C ASN A 422 5.37 -6.32 11.51
N TYR A 423 4.40 -6.13 12.39
CA TYR A 423 4.60 -6.11 13.85
C TYR A 423 5.06 -7.49 14.37
N PHE A 424 4.43 -8.58 13.92
CA PHE A 424 4.85 -9.94 14.27
C PHE A 424 6.23 -10.30 13.71
N ALA A 425 6.55 -9.85 12.48
CA ALA A 425 7.89 -9.99 11.92
C ALA A 425 8.95 -9.29 12.79
N ALA A 426 8.62 -8.11 13.35
CA ALA A 426 9.50 -7.40 14.28
C ALA A 426 9.69 -8.16 15.61
N ILE A 427 8.65 -8.80 16.13
CA ILE A 427 8.75 -9.69 17.31
C ILE A 427 9.73 -10.83 17.04
N TYR A 428 9.59 -11.52 15.90
CA TYR A 428 10.50 -12.61 15.56
C TYR A 428 11.95 -12.13 15.43
N PHE A 429 12.14 -10.96 14.83
CA PHE A 429 13.45 -10.36 14.64
C PHE A 429 14.13 -9.99 15.97
N ILE A 430 13.39 -9.50 16.98
CA ILE A 430 13.93 -9.26 18.34
C ILE A 430 14.46 -10.53 18.98
N ASN A 431 13.77 -11.65 18.77
CA ASN A 431 14.18 -12.95 19.31
C ASN A 431 15.29 -13.60 18.47
N ASN A 432 15.58 -13.08 17.26
CA ASN A 432 16.57 -13.62 16.32
C ASN A 432 17.41 -12.49 15.68
N PRO A 433 18.18 -11.72 16.46
CA PRO A 433 18.85 -10.52 15.97
C PRO A 433 19.94 -10.77 14.91
N HIS A 434 20.38 -12.03 14.77
CA HIS A 434 21.35 -12.45 13.76
C HIS A 434 20.80 -12.42 12.32
N LEU A 435 19.48 -12.33 12.15
CA LEU A 435 18.80 -12.29 10.84
C LEU A 435 18.67 -10.86 10.29
N MET A 436 19.66 -10.00 10.53
CA MET A 436 19.59 -8.59 10.15
C MET A 436 19.42 -8.40 8.63
N PHE A 437 18.54 -7.48 8.23
CA PHE A 437 18.26 -7.19 6.81
C PHE A 437 19.48 -6.61 6.10
N THR A 438 19.72 -7.02 4.86
CA THR A 438 20.76 -6.42 4.02
C THR A 438 20.27 -5.14 3.36
N GLU A 439 21.19 -4.30 2.87
CA GLU A 439 20.83 -3.11 2.10
C GLU A 439 20.06 -3.46 0.81
N THR A 440 20.33 -4.63 0.23
CA THR A 440 19.63 -5.16 -0.93
C THR A 440 18.18 -5.49 -0.60
N ASP A 441 17.92 -6.14 0.54
CA ASP A 441 16.57 -6.47 0.99
C ASP A 441 15.73 -5.21 1.20
N MET A 442 16.33 -4.18 1.82
CA MET A 442 15.67 -2.88 2.04
C MET A 442 15.33 -2.16 0.73
N LYS A 443 16.13 -2.33 -0.33
CA LYS A 443 15.85 -1.76 -1.66
C LYS A 443 14.74 -2.52 -2.39
N GLN A 444 14.64 -3.83 -2.20
CA GLN A 444 13.70 -4.70 -2.90
C GLN A 444 12.34 -4.83 -2.18
N ASN A 445 12.29 -4.60 -0.86
CA ASN A 445 11.10 -4.79 -0.06
C ASN A 445 10.81 -3.57 0.83
N SER A 446 9.88 -2.73 0.37
CA SER A 446 9.48 -1.52 1.11
C SER A 446 8.78 -1.81 2.45
N ASN A 447 8.32 -3.05 2.70
CA ASN A 447 7.65 -3.37 3.97
C ASN A 447 8.63 -3.46 5.15
N LEU A 448 9.92 -3.69 4.90
CA LEU A 448 10.94 -3.82 5.96
C LEU A 448 11.14 -2.52 6.75
N GLU A 449 10.86 -1.35 6.16
CA GLU A 449 10.86 -0.06 6.87
C GLU A 449 9.89 -0.08 8.06
N ASN A 450 8.67 -0.62 7.87
CA ASN A 450 7.70 -0.73 8.94
C ASN A 450 8.12 -1.74 10.02
N VAL A 451 8.75 -2.85 9.61
CA VAL A 451 9.29 -3.84 10.55
C VAL A 451 10.36 -3.20 11.44
N LEU A 452 11.25 -2.38 10.87
CA LEU A 452 12.28 -1.65 11.63
C LEU A 452 11.69 -0.61 12.60
N ILE A 453 10.63 0.10 12.20
CA ILE A 453 9.92 1.04 13.09
C ILE A 453 9.38 0.29 14.32
N PHE A 454 8.71 -0.85 14.11
CA PHE A 454 8.20 -1.67 15.21
C PHE A 454 9.34 -2.25 16.06
N TYR A 455 10.39 -2.77 15.44
CA TYR A 455 11.57 -3.30 16.11
C TYR A 455 12.19 -2.29 17.09
N VAL A 456 12.47 -1.06 16.64
CA VAL A 456 13.03 0.00 17.49
C VAL A 456 12.08 0.37 18.63
N GLY A 457 10.77 0.44 18.36
CA GLY A 457 9.78 0.72 19.40
C GLY A 457 9.70 -0.38 20.46
N LEU A 458 9.73 -1.64 20.04
CA LEU A 458 9.66 -2.80 20.93
C LEU A 458 10.92 -2.93 21.78
N LEU A 459 12.11 -2.63 21.25
CA LEU A 459 13.34 -2.55 22.05
C LEU A 459 13.21 -1.51 23.18
N LYS A 460 12.64 -0.33 22.90
CA LYS A 460 12.42 0.70 23.93
C LYS A 460 11.41 0.28 24.99
N ILE A 461 10.38 -0.49 24.61
CA ILE A 461 9.42 -1.06 25.56
C ILE A 461 10.11 -2.11 26.44
N ASN A 462 10.90 -3.00 25.83
CA ASN A 462 11.61 -4.06 26.55
C ASN A 462 12.61 -3.51 27.59
N VAL A 463 13.34 -2.44 27.25
CA VAL A 463 14.31 -1.78 28.14
C VAL A 463 13.66 -0.97 29.28
N ARG A 464 12.40 -0.54 29.14
CA ARG A 464 11.71 0.23 30.20
C ARG A 464 11.25 -0.61 31.39
N PHE A 465 11.22 -1.93 31.24
CA PHE A 465 10.68 -2.87 32.24
C PHE A 465 11.60 -4.06 32.56
N ALA A 466 12.80 -4.08 31.97
CA ALA A 466 13.93 -4.92 32.39
C ALA A 466 14.80 -4.14 33.40
#